data_AF-A0AAN6EG75-F1
#
_entry.id   AF-A0AAN6EG75-F1
#
_cell.length_a   1.000
_cell.length_b   1.000
_cell.length_c   1.000
_cell.angle_alpha   90.00
_cell.angle_beta   90.00
_cell.angle_gamma   90.00
#
_symmetry.space_group_name_H-M   'P 1'
#
loop_
_entity.id
_entity.type
_entity.pdbx_description
1 polymer ?
#
loop_
_entity_poly.entity_id
_entity_poly.type
_entity_poly.pdbx_seq_one_letter_code
_entity_poly.pdbx_strand_id
1 'polypeptide(L)'
;MHPALADHLNPGCVELVEKLHTCHVEHNWAKFFGKCNALSEALNRCLAQEFEVRRKKQLIEARARRARIEGVWKRMKEDDQEQAEYERQLNERRQKEE
;
A
#
# COMPACT_ATOMS: atom_id res chain seq x y z
N MET A 1 19.63 -8.51 13.09
CA MET A 1 18.18 -8.61 13.37
C MET A 1 17.45 -8.16 12.11
N HIS A 2 16.62 -9.02 11.51
CA HIS A 2 15.84 -8.72 10.30
C HIS A 2 14.35 -8.49 10.68
N PRO A 3 13.56 -7.78 9.86
CA PRO A 3 12.10 -7.68 10.03
C PRO A 3 11.43 -9.06 10.00
N ALA A 4 10.20 -9.18 10.51
CA ALA A 4 9.48 -10.46 10.49
C ALA A 4 9.38 -11.00 9.05
N LEU A 5 9.94 -12.19 8.84
CA LEU A 5 9.98 -12.87 7.55
C LEU A 5 8.69 -13.66 7.37
N ALA A 6 8.10 -13.50 6.19
CA ALA A 6 7.04 -14.34 5.71
C ALA A 6 7.44 -14.75 4.30
N ASP A 7 7.67 -16.05 4.07
CA ASP A 7 8.23 -16.54 2.80
C ASP A 7 7.35 -16.17 1.61
N HIS A 8 6.02 -16.20 1.80
CA HIS A 8 5.04 -15.78 0.80
C HIS A 8 5.07 -14.27 0.49
N LEU A 9 5.61 -13.43 1.39
CA LEU A 9 5.75 -11.99 1.17
C LEU A 9 7.07 -11.62 0.50
N ASN A 10 8.11 -12.47 0.61
CA ASN A 10 9.48 -12.14 0.23
C ASN A 10 10.12 -13.24 -0.64
N PRO A 11 9.48 -13.63 -1.77
CA PRO A 11 9.92 -14.78 -2.56
C PRO A 11 11.33 -14.61 -3.15
N GLY A 12 11.80 -13.38 -3.37
CA GLY A 12 13.14 -13.10 -3.90
C GLY A 12 14.25 -13.18 -2.87
N CYS A 13 13.92 -13.22 -1.57
CA CYS A 13 14.91 -13.21 -0.49
C CYS A 13 15.04 -14.56 0.24
N VAL A 14 14.27 -15.58 -0.14
CA VAL A 14 14.22 -16.90 0.53
C VAL A 14 15.60 -17.53 0.69
N GLU A 15 16.43 -17.51 -0.36
CA GLU A 15 17.78 -18.09 -0.30
C GLU A 15 18.68 -17.38 0.74
N LEU A 16 18.54 -16.07 0.90
CA LEU A 16 19.29 -15.30 1.92
C LEU A 16 18.78 -15.57 3.33
N VAL A 17 17.47 -15.82 3.47
CA VAL A 17 16.85 -16.24 4.73
C VAL A 17 17.40 -17.59 5.15
N GLU A 18 17.42 -18.57 4.25
CA GLU A 18 17.95 -19.91 4.51
C GLU A 18 19.43 -19.86 4.89
N LYS A 19 20.26 -19.10 4.15
CA LYS A 19 21.68 -18.92 4.48
C LYS A 19 21.88 -18.28 5.86
N LEU A 20 21.10 -17.26 6.20
CA LEU A 20 21.17 -16.62 7.50
C LEU A 20 20.72 -17.57 8.62
N HIS A 21 19.69 -18.37 8.37
CA HIS A 21 19.21 -19.39 9.29
C HIS A 21 20.29 -20.45 9.56
N THR A 22 20.90 -21.00 8.51
CA THR A 22 22.02 -21.96 8.63
C THR A 22 23.17 -21.36 9.42
N CYS A 23 23.57 -20.11 9.14
CA CYS A 23 24.61 -19.43 9.91
C CYS A 23 24.25 -19.31 11.41
N HIS A 24 22.99 -18.98 11.73
CA HIS A 24 22.55 -18.89 13.12
C HIS A 24 22.53 -20.24 13.84
N VAL A 25 22.23 -21.34 13.14
CA VAL A 25 22.23 -22.71 13.67
C VAL A 25 23.67 -23.20 13.92
N GLU A 26 24.56 -23.00 12.95
CA GLU A 26 25.98 -23.38 13.06
C GLU A 26 26.75 -22.54 14.10
N HIS A 27 26.30 -21.31 14.34
CA HIS A 27 27.00 -20.34 15.18
C HIS A 27 26.11 -19.80 16.29
N ASN A 28 25.51 -20.69 17.09
CA ASN A 28 24.56 -20.32 18.12
C ASN A 28 25.04 -19.25 19.12
N TRP A 29 26.32 -19.25 19.50
CA TRP A 29 26.90 -18.19 20.34
C TRP A 29 27.53 -17.06 19.52
N ALA A 30 28.28 -17.40 18.46
CA ALA A 30 29.00 -16.42 17.65
C ALA A 30 28.08 -15.51 16.80
N LYS A 31 26.82 -15.89 16.58
CA LYS A 31 25.81 -15.02 15.95
C LYS A 31 25.58 -13.72 16.73
N PHE A 32 25.66 -13.77 18.06
CA PHE A 32 25.53 -12.59 18.92
C PHE A 32 26.76 -11.67 18.88
N PHE A 33 27.92 -12.23 18.50
CA PHE A 33 29.16 -11.48 18.28
C PHE A 33 29.33 -11.00 16.84
N GLY A 34 28.29 -11.12 16.00
CA GLY A 34 28.27 -10.56 14.65
C GLY A 34 28.84 -11.47 13.55
N LYS A 35 29.08 -12.76 13.83
CA LYS A 35 29.58 -13.74 12.84
C LYS A 35 28.74 -13.81 11.56
N CYS A 36 27.43 -13.57 11.67
CA CYS A 36 26.48 -13.64 10.56
C CYS A 36 26.07 -12.26 10.00
N ASN A 37 26.73 -11.17 10.39
CA ASN A 37 26.30 -9.81 10.04
C ASN A 37 26.32 -9.54 8.53
N ALA A 38 27.27 -10.11 7.79
CA ALA A 38 27.31 -9.96 6.34
C ALA A 38 26.07 -10.52 5.64
N LEU A 39 25.60 -11.70 6.08
CA LEU A 39 24.36 -12.32 5.60
C LEU A 39 23.13 -11.51 6.04
N SER A 40 23.12 -11.03 7.28
CA SER A 40 22.03 -10.18 7.78
C SER A 40 21.90 -8.87 7.00
N GLU A 41 23.02 -8.26 6.64
CA GLU A 41 23.07 -7.04 5.84
C GLU A 41 22.59 -7.28 4.40
N ALA A 42 23.02 -8.39 3.79
CA ALA A 42 22.54 -8.79 2.46
C ALA A 42 21.02 -9.04 2.46
N LEU A 43 20.50 -9.75 3.47
CA LEU A 43 19.07 -9.99 3.62
C LEU A 43 18.30 -8.68 3.79
N ASN A 44 18.78 -7.77 4.64
CA ASN A 44 18.14 -6.47 4.85
C ASN A 44 18.05 -5.65 3.55
N ARG A 45 19.10 -5.66 2.73
CA ARG A 45 19.10 -5.00 1.41
C ARG A 45 18.07 -5.61 0.47
N CYS A 46 17.98 -6.94 0.43
CA CYS A 46 16.99 -7.64 -0.37
C CYS A 46 15.56 -7.26 0.05
N LEU A 47 15.25 -7.34 1.35
CA LEU A 47 13.94 -7.00 1.88
C LEU A 47 13.59 -5.52 1.66
N ALA A 48 14.56 -4.61 1.76
CA ALA A 48 14.35 -3.19 1.47
C ALA A 48 13.97 -2.96 0.00
N GLN A 49 14.57 -3.69 -0.93
CA GLN A 49 14.24 -3.60 -2.36
C GLN A 49 12.82 -4.09 -2.63
N GLU A 50 12.46 -5.27 -2.12
CA GLU A 50 11.10 -5.81 -2.27
C GLU A 50 10.05 -4.89 -1.61
N PHE A 51 10.37 -4.34 -0.45
CA PHE A 51 9.52 -3.37 0.24
C PHE A 51 9.27 -2.13 -0.62
N GLU A 52 10.31 -1.56 -1.24
CA GLU A 52 10.16 -0.38 -2.11
C GLU A 52 9.33 -0.68 -3.36
N VAL A 53 9.49 -1.86 -3.97
CA VAL A 53 8.65 -2.29 -5.09
C VAL A 53 7.19 -2.37 -4.67
N ARG A 54 6.91 -3.04 -3.54
CA ARG A 54 5.55 -3.16 -3.00
C ARG A 54 4.98 -1.78 -2.66
N ARG A 55 5.75 -0.93 -1.99
CA ARG A 55 5.35 0.43 -1.61
C ARG A 55 4.95 1.27 -2.81
N LYS A 56 5.70 1.21 -3.91
CA LYS A 56 5.37 1.90 -5.17
C LYS A 56 4.06 1.38 -5.77
N LYS A 57 3.86 0.06 -5.80
CA LYS A 57 2.61 -0.56 -6.27
C LYS A 57 1.41 -0.09 -5.44
N GLN A 58 1.51 -0.18 -4.11
CA GLN A 58 0.43 0.26 -3.21
C GLN A 58 0.12 1.75 -3.36
N LEU A 59 1.14 2.59 -3.59
CA LEU A 59 0.94 4.02 -3.82
C LEU A 59 0.14 4.29 -5.09
N ILE A 60 0.42 3.58 -6.19
CA ILE A 60 -0.32 3.71 -7.45
C ILE A 60 -1.77 3.26 -7.26
N GLU A 61 -1.98 2.10 -6.65
CA GLU A 61 -3.32 1.56 -6.40
C GLU A 61 -4.14 2.47 -5.46
N ALA A 62 -3.51 2.99 -4.40
CA ALA A 62 -4.16 3.92 -3.48
C ALA A 62 -4.58 5.22 -4.18
N ARG A 63 -3.72 5.78 -5.05
CA ARG A 63 -4.04 6.97 -5.85
C ARG A 63 -5.20 6.70 -6.81
N ALA A 64 -5.18 5.57 -7.52
CA ALA A 64 -6.26 5.20 -8.43
C ALA A 64 -7.60 5.02 -7.69
N ARG A 65 -7.57 4.34 -6.53
CA ARG A 65 -8.75 4.16 -5.68
C ARG A 65 -9.29 5.51 -5.18
N ARG A 66 -8.40 6.41 -4.76
CA ARG A 66 -8.77 7.75 -4.28
C ARG A 66 -9.41 8.57 -5.39
N ALA A 67 -8.79 8.63 -6.57
CA ALA A 67 -9.32 9.36 -7.73
C ALA A 67 -10.71 8.84 -8.14
N ARG A 68 -10.93 7.51 -8.11
CA ARG A 68 -12.24 6.91 -8.40
C ARG A 68 -13.32 7.37 -7.41
N ILE A 69 -13.01 7.36 -6.11
CA ILE A 69 -13.95 7.76 -5.06
C ILE A 69 -14.25 9.26 -5.16
N GLU A 70 -13.22 10.09 -5.32
CA GLU A 70 -13.37 11.54 -5.50
C GLU A 70 -14.24 11.85 -6.74
N GLY A 71 -14.06 11.13 -7.84
CA GLY A 71 -14.90 11.27 -9.04
C GLY A 71 -16.36 10.89 -8.81
N VAL A 72 -16.64 9.83 -8.03
CA VAL A 72 -18.02 9.46 -7.65
C VAL A 72 -18.64 10.55 -6.79
N TRP A 73 -17.92 11.04 -5.79
CA TRP A 73 -18.42 12.07 -4.88
C TRP A 73 -18.67 13.40 -5.60
N LYS A 74 -17.84 13.73 -6.59
CA LYS A 74 -18.04 14.91 -7.42
C LYS A 74 -19.33 14.80 -8.24
N ARG A 75 -19.57 13.68 -8.92
CA ARG A 75 -20.80 13.46 -9.69
C ARG A 75 -22.05 13.53 -8.81
N MET A 76 -22.04 12.87 -7.65
CA MET A 76 -23.17 12.94 -6.72
C MET A 76 -23.49 14.38 -6.32
N LYS A 77 -22.47 15.21 -6.06
CA LYS A 77 -22.68 16.62 -5.74
C LYS A 77 -23.23 17.43 -6.92
N GLU A 78 -22.79 17.13 -8.14
CA GLU A 78 -23.29 17.77 -9.36
C GLU A 78 -24.76 17.39 -9.60
N ASP A 79 -25.11 16.11 -9.46
CA ASP A 79 -26.48 15.61 -9.58
C ASP A 79 -27.41 16.25 -8.53
N ASP A 80 -26.96 16.34 -7.26
CA ASP A 80 -27.71 16.99 -6.18
C ASP A 80 -27.95 18.49 -6.47
N GLN A 81 -26.94 19.17 -7.05
CA GLN A 81 -27.04 20.58 -7.42
C GLN A 81 -28.00 20.80 -8.58
N GLU A 82 -27.89 19.98 -9.63
CA GLU A 82 -28.77 20.02 -10.80
C GLU A 82 -30.23 19.77 -10.40
N GLN A 83 -30.47 18.78 -9.54
CA GLN A 83 -31.82 18.49 -9.04
C GLN A 83 -32.39 19.66 -8.22
N ALA A 84 -31.60 20.26 -7.34
CA ALA A 84 -32.02 21.44 -6.58
C ALA A 84 -32.32 22.65 -7.49
N GLU A 85 -31.57 22.84 -8.58
CA GLU A 85 -31.84 23.88 -9.57
C GLU A 85 -33.12 23.63 -10.34
N TYR A 86 -33.34 22.38 -10.80
CA TYR A 86 -34.55 21.98 -11.48
C TYR A 86 -35.80 22.21 -10.61
N GLU A 87 -35.75 21.82 -9.34
CA GLU A 87 -36.84 22.02 -8.37
C GLU A 87 -37.13 23.51 -8.16
N ARG A 88 -36.09 24.36 -8.04
CA ARG A 88 -36.25 25.82 -7.96
C ARG A 88 -36.99 26.37 -9.18
N GLN A 89 -36.55 26.02 -10.38
CA GLN A 89 -37.16 26.49 -11.63
C GLN A 89 -38.62 26.02 -11.79
N LEU A 90 -38.91 24.78 -11.38
CA LEU A 90 -40.28 24.25 -11.41
C LEU A 90 -41.19 25.03 -10.47
N ASN A 91 -40.72 25.33 -9.26
CA ASN A 91 -41.48 26.11 -8.28
C ASN A 91 -41.72 27.55 -8.76
N GLU A 92 -40.72 28.20 -9.37
CA GLU A 92 -40.89 29.53 -9.95
C GLU A 92 -41.90 29.56 -11.10
N ARG A 93 -41.93 28.52 -11.95
CA ARG A 93 -42.93 28.43 -13.03
C ARG A 93 -44.34 28.28 -12.46
N ARG A 94 -44.52 27.39 -11.49
CA ARG A 94 -45.80 27.18 -10.81
C ARG A 94 -46.35 28.46 -10.18
N GLN A 95 -45.48 29.22 -9.51
CA GLN A 95 -45.85 30.51 -8.90
C GLN A 95 -46.24 31.59 -9.93
N LYS A 96 -45.82 31.47 -11.20
CA LYS A 96 -46.21 32.40 -12.27
C LYS A 96 -47.53 32.01 -12.95
N GLU A 97 -47.96 30.76 -12.77
CA GLU A 97 -49.20 30.21 -13.32
C GLU A 97 -50.39 30.34 -12.34
N GLU A 98 -50.11 30.60 -11.06
CA GLU A 98 -51.07 30.93 -9.99
C GLU A 98 -51.39 32.44 -9.94
#